data_AF-A0A672LQU3-F1
#
_entry.id   AF-A0A672LQU3-F1
#
_cell.length_a   1.000
_cell.length_b   1.000
_cell.length_c   1.000
_cell.angle_alpha   90.00
_cell.angle_beta   90.00
_cell.angle_gamma   90.00
#
_symmetry.space_group_name_H-M   'P 1'
#
loop_
_entity.id
_entity.type
_entity.pdbx_description
1 polymer ?
#
loop_
_entity_poly.entity_id
_entity_poly.type
_entity_poly.pdbx_seq_one_letter_code
_entity_poly.pdbx_strand_id
1 'polypeptide(L)'
;MSRILNSIVAVCPDMGIGKNGNLPWHPIRLSNEFKHFQKMTMTPLVEGKKNVVLMGRKTWFSIPAANRPLKNRINIVLSRELNTAPEGAHYLASDFSSALHLLDSSELEKQVDQVWIIGGSAVYKVGKIMQYIRMISEESCDTEDWSNGCWKFSCAIRGINSILK
;
A
#
# COMPACT_ATOMS: atom_id res chain seq x y z
N MET A 1 13.10 -16.36 -6.96
CA MET A 1 12.79 -15.83 -8.31
C MET A 1 12.69 -14.31 -8.23
N SER A 2 12.98 -13.55 -9.29
CA SER A 2 12.75 -12.09 -9.26
C SER A 2 11.27 -11.83 -9.58
N ARG A 3 10.54 -11.21 -8.65
CA ARG A 3 9.12 -10.87 -8.80
C ARG A 3 8.97 -9.36 -8.88
N ILE A 4 8.15 -8.87 -9.80
CA ILE A 4 7.87 -7.43 -9.93
C ILE A 4 6.95 -7.00 -8.79
N LEU A 5 7.34 -5.94 -8.09
CA LEU A 5 6.58 -5.37 -6.98
C LEU A 5 6.07 -3.99 -7.40
N ASN A 6 4.77 -3.77 -7.21
CA ASN A 6 4.14 -2.48 -7.42
C ASN A 6 3.94 -1.79 -6.07
N SER A 7 4.00 -0.45 -6.04
CA SER A 7 3.58 0.33 -4.88
C SER A 7 2.54 1.35 -5.26
N ILE A 8 1.66 1.62 -4.30
CA ILE A 8 0.68 2.68 -4.39
C ILE A 8 0.69 3.43 -3.07
N VAL A 9 0.76 4.75 -3.13
CA VAL A 9 0.87 5.62 -1.95
C VAL A 9 0.29 7.00 -2.29
N ALA A 10 -0.45 7.58 -1.35
CA ALA A 10 -0.78 8.99 -1.36
C ALA A 10 0.24 9.73 -0.49
N VAL A 11 0.79 10.84 -0.98
CA VAL A 11 1.85 11.60 -0.32
C VAL A 11 1.44 13.07 -0.24
N CYS A 12 1.69 13.70 0.90
CA CYS A 12 1.68 15.14 1.03
C CYS A 12 2.87 15.73 0.23
N PRO A 13 2.84 17.02 -0.13
CA PRO A 13 3.95 17.68 -0.82
C PRO A 13 5.30 17.59 -0.08
N ASP A 14 5.28 17.42 1.24
CA ASP A 14 6.44 17.22 2.12
C ASP A 14 6.84 15.74 2.28
N MET A 15 6.30 14.85 1.45
CA MET A 15 6.49 13.39 1.51
C MET A 15 5.83 12.72 2.72
N GLY A 16 4.96 13.42 3.45
CA GLY A 16 4.16 12.84 4.52
C GLY A 16 3.12 11.84 4.01
N ILE A 17 2.97 10.68 4.66
CA ILE A 17 2.01 9.62 4.27
C ILE A 17 0.94 9.33 5.34
N GLY A 18 1.05 9.94 6.51
CA GLY A 18 0.26 9.59 7.68
C GLY A 18 0.68 10.36 8.93
N LYS A 19 -0.28 10.69 9.80
CA LYS A 19 -0.06 11.31 11.12
C LYS A 19 -0.84 10.52 12.17
N ASN A 20 -0.19 10.11 13.26
CA ASN A 20 -0.79 9.35 14.36
C ASN A 20 -1.55 8.07 13.92
N GLY A 21 -1.08 7.40 12.87
CA GLY A 21 -1.72 6.20 12.33
C GLY A 21 -2.94 6.45 11.45
N ASN A 22 -3.27 7.72 11.18
CA ASN A 22 -4.36 8.11 10.29
C ASN A 22 -3.81 8.79 9.04
N LEU A 23 -4.62 8.83 7.99
CA LEU A 23 -4.35 9.64 6.80
C LEU A 23 -4.54 11.12 7.14
N PRO A 24 -3.66 12.02 6.67
CA PRO A 24 -3.71 13.45 6.97
C PRO A 24 -4.79 14.22 6.20
N TRP A 25 -5.55 13.56 5.31
CA TRP A 25 -6.60 14.17 4.50
C TRP A 25 -7.99 13.74 4.99
N HIS A 26 -8.99 14.60 4.80
CA HIS A 26 -10.37 14.26 5.11
C HIS A 26 -10.91 13.16 4.16
N PRO A 27 -11.66 12.14 4.65
CA PRO A 27 -12.11 10.99 3.83
C PRO A 27 -12.92 11.36 2.58
N ILE A 28 -13.66 12.46 2.63
CA ILE A 28 -14.49 12.95 1.52
C ILE A 28 -13.62 13.31 0.30
N ARG A 29 -12.46 13.91 0.54
CA ARG A 29 -11.56 14.38 -0.53
C ARG A 29 -10.84 13.22 -1.21
N LEU A 30 -10.48 12.20 -0.44
CA LEU A 30 -9.83 10.99 -0.95
C LEU A 30 -10.75 10.00 -1.69
N SER A 31 -12.03 10.32 -1.91
CA SER A 31 -12.97 9.36 -2.52
C SER A 31 -12.55 8.88 -3.92
N ASN A 32 -12.00 9.78 -4.76
CA ASN A 32 -11.46 9.43 -6.07
C ASN A 32 -10.19 8.58 -5.97
N GLU A 33 -9.33 8.89 -5.00
CA GLU A 33 -8.10 8.14 -4.79
C GLU A 33 -8.34 6.75 -4.22
N PHE A 34 -9.34 6.59 -3.35
CA PHE A 34 -9.78 5.27 -2.92
C PHE A 34 -10.35 4.44 -4.09
N LYS A 35 -11.12 5.05 -5.00
CA LYS A 35 -11.58 4.36 -6.22
C LYS A 35 -10.41 3.95 -7.11
N HIS A 36 -9.42 4.83 -7.28
CA HIS A 36 -8.21 4.52 -8.04
C HIS A 36 -7.41 3.39 -7.38
N PHE A 37 -7.19 3.47 -6.07
CA PHE A 37 -6.53 2.44 -5.27
C PHE A 37 -7.24 1.08 -5.40
N GLN A 38 -8.56 1.06 -5.26
CA GLN A 38 -9.35 -0.15 -5.42
C GLN A 38 -9.21 -0.72 -6.83
N LYS A 39 -9.36 0.11 -7.87
CA LYS A 39 -9.21 -0.32 -9.27
C LYS A 39 -7.83 -0.94 -9.52
N MET A 40 -6.76 -0.25 -9.14
CA MET A 40 -5.39 -0.73 -9.37
C MET A 40 -5.09 -2.01 -8.61
N THR A 41 -5.51 -2.11 -7.35
CA THR A 41 -5.18 -3.28 -6.51
C THR A 41 -6.13 -4.46 -6.73
N MET A 42 -7.34 -4.26 -7.26
CA MET A 42 -8.32 -5.33 -7.48
C MET A 42 -8.28 -5.93 -8.88
N THR A 43 -7.74 -5.23 -9.88
CA THR A 43 -7.71 -5.71 -11.27
C THR A 43 -6.42 -6.48 -11.55
N PRO A 44 -6.45 -7.82 -11.63
CA PRO A 44 -5.32 -8.60 -12.13
C PRO A 44 -5.16 -8.39 -13.65
N LEU A 45 -3.94 -8.52 -14.14
CA LEU A 45 -3.61 -8.62 -15.56
C LEU A 45 -3.92 -10.02 -16.12
N VAL A 46 -3.81 -11.05 -15.28
CA VAL A 46 -4.08 -12.45 -15.66
C VAL A 46 -5.44 -12.89 -15.13
N GLU A 47 -6.31 -13.34 -16.03
CA GLU A 47 -7.63 -13.85 -15.69
C GLU A 47 -7.55 -15.08 -14.77
N GLY A 48 -8.45 -15.17 -13.80
CA GLY A 48 -8.48 -16.25 -12.81
C GLY A 48 -7.49 -16.11 -11.66
N LYS A 49 -6.58 -15.13 -11.72
CA LYS A 49 -5.65 -14.82 -10.62
C LYS A 49 -6.14 -13.65 -9.75
N LYS A 50 -5.52 -13.48 -8.60
CA LYS A 50 -5.77 -12.39 -7.65
C LYS A 50 -4.51 -11.58 -7.40
N ASN A 51 -4.70 -10.29 -7.17
CA ASN A 51 -3.64 -9.41 -6.71
C ASN A 51 -3.45 -9.56 -5.20
N VAL A 52 -2.21 -9.35 -4.76
CA VAL A 52 -1.80 -9.34 -3.36
C VAL A 52 -1.64 -7.91 -2.90
N VAL A 53 -2.11 -7.62 -1.69
CA VAL A 53 -1.81 -6.39 -0.96
C VAL A 53 -0.94 -6.72 0.24
N LEU A 54 0.27 -6.17 0.25
CA LEU A 54 1.25 -6.28 1.32
C LEU A 54 1.23 -5.00 2.14
N MET A 55 1.00 -5.13 3.44
CA MET A 55 0.96 -3.98 4.34
C MET A 55 1.56 -4.26 5.71
N GLY A 56 1.99 -3.20 6.40
CA GLY A 56 2.46 -3.29 7.78
C GLY A 56 1.32 -3.39 8.79
N ARG A 57 1.62 -3.92 9.98
CA ARG A 57 0.69 -4.02 11.12
C ARG A 57 -0.08 -2.72 11.39
N LYS A 58 0.62 -1.58 11.46
CA LYS A 58 -0.02 -0.28 11.73
C LYS A 58 -1.00 0.13 10.62
N THR A 59 -0.65 -0.11 9.35
CA THR A 59 -1.52 0.13 8.20
C THR A 59 -2.74 -0.78 8.20
N TRP A 60 -2.59 -2.05 8.61
CA TRP A 60 -3.74 -2.92 8.80
C TRP A 60 -4.71 -2.34 9.83
N PHE A 61 -4.23 -1.91 11.00
CA PHE A 61 -5.10 -1.37 12.05
C PHE A 61 -5.65 0.03 11.75
N SER A 62 -5.06 0.79 10.83
CA SER A 62 -5.61 2.08 10.39
C SER A 62 -6.80 1.94 9.44
N ILE A 63 -6.97 0.78 8.81
CA ILE A 63 -8.13 0.53 7.92
C ILE A 63 -9.36 0.26 8.80
N PRO A 64 -10.50 0.94 8.56
CA PRO A 64 -11.75 0.67 9.29
C PRO A 64 -12.11 -0.81 9.27
N ALA A 65 -12.56 -1.35 10.41
CA ALA A 65 -12.87 -2.79 10.55
C ALA A 65 -13.88 -3.29 9.49
N ALA A 66 -14.86 -2.46 9.12
CA ALA A 66 -15.84 -2.76 8.07
C ALA A 66 -15.23 -2.99 6.68
N ASN A 67 -14.02 -2.46 6.44
CA ASN A 67 -13.30 -2.55 5.17
C ASN A 67 -12.16 -3.59 5.21
N ARG A 68 -12.00 -4.30 6.33
CA ARG A 68 -11.02 -5.39 6.48
C ARG A 68 -11.71 -6.75 6.40
N PRO A 69 -11.13 -7.73 5.68
CA PRO A 69 -10.03 -7.58 4.73
C PRO A 69 -10.43 -6.78 3.49
N LEU A 70 -9.43 -6.28 2.77
CA LEU A 70 -9.65 -5.67 1.47
C LEU A 70 -10.18 -6.74 0.50
N LYS A 71 -11.48 -6.66 0.15
CA LYS A 71 -12.18 -7.65 -0.68
C LYS A 71 -11.49 -7.86 -2.04
N ASN A 72 -11.63 -9.06 -2.59
CA ASN A 72 -11.07 -9.52 -3.88
C ASN A 72 -9.55 -9.43 -4.01
N ARG A 73 -8.83 -9.37 -2.89
CA ARG A 73 -7.37 -9.30 -2.81
C ARG A 73 -6.85 -10.26 -1.74
N ILE A 74 -5.65 -10.78 -1.96
CA ILE A 74 -4.95 -11.55 -0.93
C ILE A 74 -4.25 -10.56 0.00
N ASN A 75 -4.66 -10.55 1.27
CA ASN A 75 -4.15 -9.58 2.26
C ASN A 75 -3.05 -10.21 3.09
N ILE A 76 -1.83 -9.69 2.97
CA ILE A 76 -0.65 -10.11 3.73
C ILE A 76 -0.24 -9.00 4.69
N VAL A 77 -0.20 -9.31 5.98
CA VAL A 77 0.22 -8.37 7.02
C VAL A 77 1.64 -8.68 7.47
N LEU A 78 2.49 -7.66 7.49
CA LEU A 78 3.83 -7.72 8.05
C LEU A 78 3.82 -7.28 9.51
N SER A 79 4.24 -8.15 10.41
CA SER A 79 4.42 -7.84 11.83
C SER A 79 5.46 -8.74 12.46
N ARG A 80 6.33 -8.15 13.29
CA ARG A 80 7.29 -8.89 14.13
C ARG A 80 6.72 -9.26 15.49
N GLU A 81 5.61 -8.65 15.88
CA GLU A 81 5.02 -8.77 17.22
C GLU A 81 3.81 -9.69 17.24
N LEU A 82 3.18 -9.94 16.07
CA LEU A 82 2.05 -10.84 15.99
C LEU A 82 2.55 -12.26 15.79
N ASN A 83 1.97 -13.21 16.52
CA ASN A 83 2.23 -14.64 16.33
C ASN A 83 1.22 -15.29 15.37
N THR A 84 0.07 -14.65 15.17
CA THR A 84 -1.04 -15.14 14.33
C THR A 84 -1.55 -14.02 13.42
N ALA A 85 -2.09 -14.41 12.26
CA ALA A 85 -2.69 -13.45 11.34
C ALA A 85 -3.85 -12.72 12.03
N PRO A 86 -3.90 -11.38 11.95
CA PRO A 86 -5.00 -10.63 12.53
C PRO A 86 -6.31 -11.00 11.83
N GLU A 87 -7.43 -10.84 12.54
CA GLU A 87 -8.75 -11.27 12.06
C GLU A 87 -9.04 -10.82 10.62
N GLY A 88 -9.38 -11.78 9.76
CA GLY A 88 -9.67 -11.55 8.34
C GLY A 88 -8.47 -11.41 7.41
N ALA A 89 -7.24 -11.22 7.92
CA ALA A 89 -6.05 -11.28 7.08
C ALA A 89 -5.81 -12.72 6.60
N HIS A 90 -5.32 -12.87 5.37
CA HIS A 90 -5.08 -14.19 4.78
C HIS A 90 -3.76 -14.78 5.28
N TYR A 91 -2.73 -13.95 5.37
CA TYR A 91 -1.40 -14.37 5.77
C TYR A 91 -0.74 -13.35 6.70
N LEU A 92 0.12 -13.86 7.59
CA LEU A 92 1.04 -13.10 8.41
C LEU A 92 2.47 -13.43 7.99
N ALA A 93 3.31 -12.41 7.89
CA ALA A 93 4.75 -12.57 7.67
C ALA A 93 5.53 -11.75 8.70
N SER A 94 6.64 -12.30 9.20
CA SER A 94 7.51 -11.65 10.18
C SER A 94 8.25 -10.45 9.60
N ASP A 95 8.57 -10.53 8.31
CA ASP A 95 9.34 -9.55 7.56
C ASP A 95 9.07 -9.63 6.05
N PHE A 96 9.67 -8.71 5.32
CA PHE A 96 9.47 -8.61 3.87
C PHE A 96 9.97 -9.84 3.11
N SER A 97 11.09 -10.44 3.51
CA SER A 97 11.65 -11.62 2.82
C SER A 97 10.72 -12.81 3.00
N SER A 98 10.24 -13.04 4.23
CA SER A 98 9.28 -14.09 4.55
C SER A 98 7.98 -13.95 3.75
N ALA A 99 7.47 -12.73 3.54
CA ALA A 99 6.31 -12.50 2.68
C ALA A 99 6.57 -12.86 1.22
N LEU A 100 7.75 -12.56 0.68
CA LEU A 100 8.10 -12.95 -0.69
C LEU A 100 8.23 -14.48 -0.81
N HIS A 101 8.81 -15.15 0.18
CA HIS A 101 8.87 -16.62 0.21
C HIS A 101 7.47 -17.26 0.27
N LEU A 102 6.54 -16.69 1.04
CA LEU A 102 5.14 -17.13 1.05
C LEU A 102 4.53 -17.04 -0.35
N LEU A 103 4.77 -15.94 -1.05
CA LEU A 103 4.24 -15.73 -2.41
C LEU A 103 4.84 -16.68 -3.45
N ASP A 104 6.09 -17.09 -3.26
CA ASP A 104 6.79 -18.07 -4.09
C ASP A 104 6.44 -19.53 -3.73
N SER A 105 5.55 -19.76 -2.76
CA SER A 105 5.02 -21.11 -2.50
C SER A 105 4.16 -21.61 -3.67
N SER A 106 4.20 -22.91 -3.94
CA SER A 106 3.52 -23.52 -5.09
C SER A 106 2.00 -23.33 -5.13
N GLU A 107 1.38 -23.06 -3.98
CA GLU A 107 -0.04 -22.78 -3.85
C GLU A 107 -0.39 -21.33 -4.23
N LEU A 108 0.38 -20.37 -3.70
CA LEU A 108 0.16 -18.95 -3.96
C LEU A 108 0.66 -18.51 -5.32
N GLU A 109 1.75 -19.09 -5.83
CA GLU A 109 2.31 -18.76 -7.13
C GLU A 109 1.28 -18.93 -8.27
N LYS A 110 0.41 -19.95 -8.17
CA LYS A 110 -0.65 -20.22 -9.15
C LYS A 110 -1.81 -19.23 -9.03
N GLN A 111 -2.07 -18.70 -7.85
CA GLN A 111 -3.19 -17.81 -7.58
C GLN A 111 -2.83 -16.32 -7.71
N VAL A 112 -1.57 -15.97 -7.51
CA VAL A 112 -1.10 -14.59 -7.44
C VAL A 112 -0.68 -14.09 -8.81
N ASP A 113 -1.16 -12.91 -9.16
CA ASP A 113 -0.68 -12.15 -10.32
C ASP A 113 0.26 -11.03 -9.88
N GLN A 114 -0.27 -9.87 -9.46
CA GLN A 114 0.54 -8.73 -9.05
C GLN A 114 0.64 -8.58 -7.54
N VAL A 115 1.79 -8.09 -7.06
CA VAL A 115 2.00 -7.75 -5.65
C VAL A 115 2.01 -6.23 -5.49
N TRP A 116 1.13 -5.72 -4.64
CA TRP A 116 0.96 -4.31 -4.34
C TRP A 116 1.37 -4.01 -2.91
N ILE A 117 2.35 -3.13 -2.75
CA ILE A 117 2.82 -2.65 -1.46
C ILE A 117 2.04 -1.37 -1.16
N ILE A 118 1.23 -1.42 -0.10
CA ILE A 118 0.28 -0.36 0.24
C ILE A 118 0.68 0.39 1.53
N GLY A 119 1.90 0.15 1.99
CA GLY A 119 2.53 0.85 3.12
C GLY A 119 2.59 0.03 4.41
N GLY A 120 2.96 0.60 5.55
CA GLY A 120 3.36 2.00 5.77
C GLY A 120 4.84 2.27 5.49
N SER A 121 5.34 3.38 6.02
CA SER A 121 6.71 3.90 5.79
C SER A 121 7.80 2.84 5.97
N ALA A 122 7.71 2.01 7.01
CA ALA A 122 8.66 0.93 7.25
C ALA A 122 8.67 -0.11 6.13
N VAL A 123 7.50 -0.46 5.58
CA VAL A 123 7.38 -1.43 4.48
C VAL A 123 7.91 -0.84 3.18
N TYR A 124 7.59 0.43 2.89
CA TYR A 124 8.14 1.13 1.72
C TYR A 124 9.66 1.23 1.77
N LYS A 125 10.24 1.48 2.96
CA LYS A 125 11.68 1.55 3.16
C LYS A 125 12.36 0.20 2.91
N VAL A 126 11.81 -0.88 3.46
CA VAL A 126 12.37 -2.24 3.30
C VAL A 126 12.20 -2.76 1.87
N GLY A 127 11.06 -2.50 1.24
CA GLY A 127 10.83 -2.83 -0.16
C GLY A 127 11.68 -2.00 -1.14
N LYS A 128 12.49 -1.05 -0.64
CA LYS A 128 13.31 -0.12 -1.43
C LYS A 128 12.50 0.64 -2.50
N ILE A 129 11.22 0.88 -2.25
CA ILE A 129 10.29 1.45 -3.24
C ILE A 129 10.23 2.97 -3.20
N MET A 130 11.02 3.62 -2.33
CA MET A 130 11.09 5.08 -2.28
C MET A 130 11.45 5.73 -3.62
N GLN A 131 11.98 4.97 -4.59
CA GLN A 131 12.34 5.48 -5.91
C GLN A 131 11.17 5.55 -6.92
N TYR A 132 10.03 4.92 -6.64
CA TYR A 132 8.90 4.82 -7.58
C TYR A 132 7.56 5.19 -6.93
N ILE A 133 7.41 6.48 -6.61
CA ILE A 133 6.18 7.03 -6.06
C ILE A 133 5.31 7.53 -7.21
N ARG A 134 4.18 6.85 -7.45
CA ARG A 134 3.09 7.44 -8.23
C ARG A 134 2.39 8.43 -7.30
N MET A 135 2.58 9.73 -7.53
CA MET A 135 1.84 10.79 -6.84
C MET A 135 0.36 10.62 -7.16
N ILE A 136 -0.44 10.45 -6.11
CA ILE A 136 -1.88 10.28 -6.15
C ILE A 136 -2.43 11.41 -5.28
N SER A 137 -2.90 12.44 -5.98
CA SER A 137 -3.47 13.73 -5.55
C SER A 137 -2.50 14.86 -5.15
N GLU A 138 -2.67 16.03 -5.80
CA GLU A 138 -2.13 17.34 -5.39
C GLU A 138 -3.03 17.99 -4.31
N GLU A 139 -3.74 17.20 -3.50
CA GLU A 139 -4.64 17.76 -2.50
C GLU A 139 -3.86 18.20 -1.25
N SER A 140 -3.96 19.49 -0.93
CA SER A 140 -3.43 20.09 0.28
C SER A 140 -3.89 19.31 1.51
N CYS A 141 -2.95 18.90 2.36
CA CYS A 141 -3.24 18.11 3.56
C CYS A 141 -4.10 18.92 4.54
N ASP A 142 -5.22 18.35 4.97
CA ASP A 142 -6.20 18.98 5.86
C ASP A 142 -5.72 18.88 7.31
N THR A 143 -4.67 19.62 7.64
CA THR A 143 -4.35 19.85 9.04
C THR A 143 -4.74 21.28 9.38
N GLU A 144 -6.02 21.49 9.69
CA GLU A 144 -6.50 22.65 10.45
C GLU A 144 -5.93 22.59 11.87
N ASP A 145 -4.61 22.78 11.98
CA ASP A 145 -3.88 23.02 13.23
C ASP A 145 -2.43 23.49 12.97
N TRP A 146 -2.19 24.15 11.84
CA TRP A 146 -0.89 24.72 11.48
C TRP A 146 -1.05 26.21 11.17
N SER A 147 -1.04 27.02 12.22
CA SER A 147 -0.81 28.45 12.09
C SER A 147 0.59 28.66 11.48
N ASN A 148 0.59 29.31 10.32
CA ASN A 148 1.74 29.80 9.53
C ASN A 148 2.23 28.88 8.40
N GLY A 149 1.54 28.98 7.27
CA GLY A 149 2.17 29.12 5.95
C GLY A 149 2.52 27.82 5.24
N CYS A 150 1.64 27.37 4.35
CA CYS A 150 1.98 26.33 3.36
C CYS A 150 1.94 26.95 1.95
N TRP A 151 3.11 27.01 1.32
CA TRP A 151 3.30 27.52 -0.04
C TRP A 151 2.95 26.47 -1.10
N LYS A 152 2.46 26.95 -2.25
CA LYS A 152 2.12 26.19 -3.46
C LYS A 152 3.36 25.60 -4.14
N PHE A 153 3.30 24.35 -4.59
CA PHE A 153 4.08 23.85 -5.74
C PHE A 153 3.28 22.82 -6.54
N SER A 154 3.40 22.90 -7.87
CA SER A 154 2.82 22.02 -8.89
C SER A 154 3.91 21.09 -9.45
N CYS A 155 3.62 19.81 -9.73
CA CYS A 155 4.32 19.09 -10.81
C CYS A 155 3.81 17.67 -11.16
N ALA A 156 3.42 17.55 -12.43
CA ALA A 156 3.76 16.53 -13.46
C ALA A 156 3.84 15.02 -13.11
N ILE A 157 2.95 14.26 -13.77
CA ILE A 157 2.91 12.79 -13.85
C ILE A 157 3.94 12.27 -14.86
N ARG A 158 4.86 11.38 -14.45
CA ARG A 158 5.56 10.43 -15.35
C ARG A 158 5.70 9.07 -14.67
N GLY A 159 5.15 8.02 -15.29
CA GLY A 159 5.25 6.64 -14.83
C GLY A 159 6.49 5.94 -15.39
N ILE A 160 7.15 5.12 -14.57
CA ILE A 160 8.23 4.22 -15.01
C ILE A 160 8.15 2.89 -14.23
N ASN A 161 8.21 1.77 -14.96
CA ASN A 161 8.32 0.41 -14.44
C ASN A 161 9.73 0.14 -13.90
N SER A 162 9.88 -0.62 -12.81
CA SER A 162 11.20 -1.08 -12.34
C SER A 162 11.30 -2.61 -12.41
N ILE A 163 12.37 -3.08 -13.05
CA ILE A 163 12.84 -4.45 -13.05
C ILE A 163 13.96 -4.50 -12.01
N LEU A 164 13.76 -5.23 -10.90
CA LEU A 164 14.83 -5.49 -9.93
C LEU A 164 15.77 -6.55 -10.54
N LYS A 165 17.00 -6.15 -10.85
CA LYS A 165 18.16 -7.03 -11.10
C LYS A 165 18.90 -7.30 -9.80
#